data_AF-A0A1G1NRT1-F1
#
_entry.id   AF-A0A1G1NRT1-F1
#
_cell.length_a   1.000
_cell.length_b   1.000
_cell.length_c   1.000
_cell.angle_alpha   90.00
_cell.angle_beta   90.00
_cell.angle_gamma   90.00
#
_symmetry.space_group_name_H-M   'P 1'
#
loop_
_entity.id
_entity.type
_entity.pdbx_description
1 polymer ?
#
loop_
_entity_poly.entity_id
_entity_poly.type
_entity_poly.pdbx_seq_one_letter_code
_entity_poly.pdbx_strand_id
1 'polypeptide(L)'
;MKRIPLLFLFLLLFSGCTVHRFQKSPEEGGYVAARFGYVIPEYTVDLDNKAPQDVKLARARLERRNDTVEKYYIEMGQIENYFQRYVGHFPKIIWSIFANTIKMPFHIVSEYRYEHNEAYRKKIDDLDARQKAREEERINKLKSELREFIAQDLEKEKQLPP
;
A
#
# COMPACT_ATOMS: atom_id res chain seq x y z
N MET A 1 -11.70 -17.93 -38.64
CA MET A 1 -12.75 -18.12 -37.60
C MET A 1 -12.30 -18.87 -36.33
N LYS A 2 -11.17 -19.60 -36.31
CA LYS A 2 -10.69 -20.35 -35.12
C LYS A 2 -10.12 -19.51 -33.96
N ARG A 3 -9.99 -18.18 -34.09
CA ARG A 3 -9.40 -17.29 -33.06
C ARG A 3 -10.43 -16.68 -32.10
N ILE A 4 -11.72 -16.71 -32.45
CA ILE A 4 -12.83 -16.16 -31.64
C ILE A 4 -13.05 -16.93 -30.32
N PRO A 5 -13.01 -18.28 -30.26
CA PRO A 5 -13.22 -18.97 -28.99
C PRO A 5 -12.07 -18.76 -27.99
N LEU A 6 -10.84 -18.55 -28.49
CA LEU A 6 -9.68 -18.25 -27.63
C LEU A 6 -9.82 -16.87 -26.96
N LEU A 7 -10.41 -15.91 -27.67
CA LEU A 7 -10.66 -14.55 -27.17
C LEU A 7 -11.75 -14.54 -26.09
N PHE A 8 -12.81 -15.34 -26.27
CA PHE A 8 -13.84 -15.53 -25.25
C PHE A 8 -13.32 -16.25 -23.99
N LEU A 9 -12.45 -17.26 -24.15
CA LEU A 9 -11.80 -17.94 -23.02
C LEU A 9 -10.88 -16.99 -22.24
N PHE A 10 -10.15 -16.11 -22.94
CA PHE A 10 -9.33 -15.07 -22.29
C PHE A 10 -10.21 -14.08 -21.52
N LEU A 11 -11.30 -13.58 -22.11
CA LEU A 11 -12.22 -12.65 -21.44
C LEU A 11 -12.92 -13.25 -20.20
N LEU A 12 -13.19 -14.56 -20.21
CA LEU A 12 -13.76 -15.27 -19.05
C LEU A 12 -12.77 -15.46 -17.90
N LEU A 13 -11.46 -15.56 -18.18
CA LEU A 13 -10.43 -15.68 -17.14
C LEU A 13 -10.15 -14.35 -16.42
N PHE A 14 -10.42 -13.21 -17.07
CA PHE A 14 -10.21 -11.88 -16.48
C PHE A 14 -11.45 -11.29 -15.78
N SER A 15 -12.62 -11.93 -15.84
CA SER A 15 -13.89 -11.35 -15.36
C SER A 15 -14.19 -11.57 -13.86
N GLY A 16 -13.33 -12.27 -13.10
CA GLY A 16 -13.72 -12.84 -11.81
C GLY A 16 -13.05 -12.34 -10.53
N CYS A 17 -11.94 -11.60 -10.57
CA CYS A 17 -11.27 -11.12 -9.34
C CYS A 17 -11.54 -9.63 -9.12
N THR A 18 -12.67 -9.32 -8.46
CA THR A 18 -12.89 -7.96 -7.95
C THR A 18 -11.91 -7.71 -6.81
N VAL A 19 -10.92 -6.86 -7.06
CA VAL A 19 -9.89 -6.43 -6.10
C VAL A 19 -10.52 -5.81 -4.84
N HIS A 20 -11.67 -5.14 -5.02
CA HIS A 20 -12.41 -4.45 -3.98
C HIS A 20 -13.75 -5.15 -3.68
N ARG A 21 -14.06 -5.33 -2.40
CA ARG A 21 -15.32 -5.87 -1.88
C ARG A 21 -15.90 -4.92 -0.84
N PHE A 22 -17.19 -4.63 -0.92
CA PHE A 22 -17.88 -3.86 0.12
C PHE A 22 -18.33 -4.79 1.25
N GLN A 23 -18.10 -4.36 2.49
CA GLN A 23 -18.54 -5.06 3.68
C GLN A 23 -19.03 -4.06 4.73
N LYS A 24 -19.94 -4.50 5.60
CA LYS A 24 -20.40 -3.66 6.71
C LYS A 24 -19.41 -3.77 7.85
N SER A 25 -18.78 -2.66 8.24
CA SER A 25 -17.87 -2.63 9.37
C SER A 25 -18.66 -2.31 10.65
N PRO A 26 -18.54 -3.14 11.71
CA PRO A 26 -19.12 -2.81 13.02
C PRO A 26 -18.38 -1.65 13.70
N GLU A 27 -17.09 -1.44 13.39
CA GLU A 27 -16.25 -0.39 13.99
C GLU A 27 -16.59 1.00 13.43
N GLU A 28 -16.77 1.09 12.11
CA GLU A 28 -17.04 2.35 11.40
C GLU A 28 -18.54 2.62 11.20
N GLY A 29 -19.39 1.70 11.66
CA GLY A 29 -20.86 1.83 11.69
C GLY A 29 -21.57 1.73 10.33
N GLY A 30 -20.88 1.47 9.22
CA GLY A 30 -21.45 1.55 7.86
C GLY A 30 -20.74 0.65 6.83
N TYR A 31 -20.89 0.96 5.55
CA TYR A 31 -20.26 0.20 4.45
C TYR A 31 -18.85 0.71 4.15
N VAL A 32 -17.89 -0.20 4.23
CA VAL A 32 -16.48 0.05 3.92
C VAL A 32 -16.01 -0.79 2.74
N ALA A 33 -15.04 -0.26 1.99
CA ALA A 33 -14.36 -1.01 0.94
C ALA A 33 -13.15 -1.77 1.52
N ALA A 34 -13.10 -3.06 1.23
CA ALA A 34 -11.97 -3.93 1.55
C ALA A 34 -11.25 -4.33 0.27
N ARG A 35 -9.93 -4.27 0.28
CA ARG A 35 -9.04 -4.73 -0.79
C ARG A 35 -8.46 -6.09 -0.40
N PHE A 36 -8.76 -7.13 -1.18
CA PHE A 36 -8.37 -8.52 -0.85
C PHE A 36 -8.69 -8.95 0.60
N GLY A 37 -9.79 -8.46 1.17
CA GLY A 37 -10.22 -8.76 2.54
C GLY A 37 -9.65 -7.84 3.63
N TYR A 38 -8.75 -6.92 3.30
CA TYR A 38 -8.25 -5.89 4.22
C TYR A 38 -9.05 -4.60 4.06
N VAL A 39 -9.61 -4.09 5.15
CA VAL A 39 -10.32 -2.80 5.16
C VAL A 39 -9.30 -1.68 5.07
N ILE A 40 -9.51 -0.79 4.10
CA ILE A 40 -8.76 0.47 3.99
C ILE A 40 -9.79 1.59 4.21
N PRO A 41 -9.78 2.25 5.37
CA PRO A 41 -10.82 3.20 5.75
C PRO A 41 -10.85 4.40 4.80
N GLU A 42 -9.69 4.87 4.32
CA GLU A 42 -9.55 6.05 3.46
C GLU A 42 -10.35 5.97 2.14
N TYR A 43 -10.69 4.76 1.68
CA TYR A 43 -11.55 4.59 0.50
C TYR A 43 -12.98 5.10 0.69
N THR A 44 -13.52 5.03 1.91
CA THR A 44 -14.97 5.16 2.13
C THR A 44 -15.36 5.97 3.36
N VAL A 45 -14.49 5.98 4.37
CA VAL A 45 -14.70 6.58 5.67
C VAL A 45 -14.38 8.08 5.63
N ASP A 46 -15.11 8.85 6.45
CA ASP A 46 -14.86 10.28 6.67
C ASP A 46 -13.71 10.52 7.66
N LEU A 47 -13.26 11.77 7.80
CA LEU A 47 -12.22 12.14 8.78
C LEU A 47 -12.63 11.84 10.24
N ASP A 48 -13.93 11.73 10.50
CA ASP A 48 -14.50 11.40 11.81
C ASP A 48 -14.62 9.90 12.09
N ASN A 49 -14.00 9.03 11.27
CA ASN A 49 -14.14 7.57 11.36
C ASN A 49 -15.61 7.12 11.29
N LYS A 50 -16.34 7.67 10.32
CA LYS A 50 -17.72 7.29 10.03
C LYS A 50 -17.84 6.81 8.61
N ALA A 51 -18.30 5.57 8.44
CA ALA A 51 -18.61 5.03 7.13
C ALA A 51 -20.03 5.41 6.69
N PRO A 52 -20.27 5.56 5.38
CA PRO A 52 -21.59 5.83 4.84
C PRO A 52 -22.55 4.66 5.09
N GLN A 53 -23.82 4.97 5.40
CA GLN A 53 -24.87 3.96 5.59
C GLN A 53 -25.39 3.38 4.27
N ASP A 54 -25.23 4.12 3.16
CA ASP A 54 -25.64 3.67 1.83
C ASP A 54 -24.43 3.10 1.04
N VAL A 55 -24.63 1.92 0.45
CA VAL A 55 -23.68 1.26 -0.44
C VAL A 55 -23.39 2.12 -1.67
N LYS A 56 -24.38 2.87 -2.19
CA LYS A 56 -24.20 3.72 -3.36
C LYS A 56 -23.20 4.84 -3.07
N LEU A 57 -23.32 5.48 -1.91
CA LEU A 57 -22.40 6.52 -1.47
C LEU A 57 -21.01 5.94 -1.20
N ALA A 58 -20.92 4.77 -0.57
CA ALA A 58 -19.65 4.06 -0.38
C ALA A 58 -18.94 3.77 -1.72
N ARG A 59 -19.71 3.34 -2.73
CA ARG A 59 -19.17 3.07 -4.07
C ARG A 59 -18.70 4.33 -4.77
N ALA A 60 -19.48 5.42 -4.71
CA ALA A 60 -19.10 6.70 -5.29
C ALA A 60 -17.81 7.25 -4.65
N ARG A 61 -17.67 7.13 -3.32
CA ARG A 61 -16.44 7.51 -2.61
C ARG A 61 -15.25 6.65 -3.02
N LEU A 62 -15.43 5.33 -3.08
CA LEU A 62 -14.38 4.43 -3.54
C LEU A 62 -13.94 4.81 -4.95
N GLU A 63 -14.85 5.00 -5.90
CA GLU A 63 -14.52 5.30 -7.28
C GLU A 63 -13.72 6.60 -7.43
N ARG A 64 -14.05 7.64 -6.67
CA ARG A 64 -13.29 8.90 -6.69
C ARG A 64 -11.92 8.80 -6.03
N ARG A 65 -11.81 8.03 -4.94
CA ARG A 65 -10.61 8.00 -4.08
C ARG A 65 -9.65 6.88 -4.44
N ASN A 66 -10.11 5.82 -5.10
CA ASN A 66 -9.38 4.56 -5.28
C ASN A 66 -7.96 4.78 -5.80
N ASP A 67 -7.82 5.47 -6.94
CA ASP A 67 -6.52 5.62 -7.61
C ASP A 67 -5.52 6.42 -6.76
N THR A 68 -5.99 7.48 -6.08
CA THR A 68 -5.14 8.30 -5.22
C THR A 68 -4.78 7.57 -3.93
N VAL A 69 -5.74 6.93 -3.27
CA VAL A 69 -5.49 6.16 -2.05
C VAL A 69 -4.55 4.99 -2.34
N GLU A 70 -4.77 4.22 -3.41
CA GLU A 70 -3.86 3.15 -3.81
C GLU A 70 -2.44 3.66 -4.08
N LYS A 71 -2.30 4.80 -4.75
CA LYS A 71 -0.99 5.42 -4.98
C LYS A 71 -0.26 5.72 -3.66
N TYR A 72 -0.92 6.38 -2.71
CA TYR A 72 -0.32 6.68 -1.40
C TYR A 72 0.04 5.42 -0.63
N TYR A 73 -0.82 4.40 -0.63
CA TYR A 73 -0.56 3.13 0.01
C TYR A 73 0.60 2.34 -0.64
N ILE A 74 0.77 2.45 -1.96
CA ILE A 74 1.93 1.90 -2.67
C ILE A 74 3.20 2.67 -2.28
N GLU A 75 3.16 4.00 -2.23
CA GLU A 75 4.31 4.83 -1.85
C GLU A 75 4.72 4.64 -0.37
N MET A 76 3.76 4.34 0.50
CA MET A 76 4.02 3.93 1.89
C MET A 76 4.54 2.48 2.00
N GLY A 77 4.53 1.70 0.91
CA GLY A 77 4.96 0.30 0.91
C GLY A 77 3.95 -0.66 1.57
N GLN A 78 2.71 -0.23 1.79
CA GLN A 78 1.64 -1.03 2.40
C GLN A 78 0.86 -1.87 1.37
N ILE A 79 0.85 -1.43 0.11
CA ILE A 79 0.29 -2.18 -1.01
C ILE A 79 1.39 -2.44 -2.03
N GLU A 80 1.52 -3.68 -2.48
CA GLU A 80 2.43 -4.01 -3.56
C GLU A 80 1.80 -3.69 -4.93
N ASN A 81 2.58 -3.01 -5.77
CA ASN A 81 2.24 -2.86 -7.18
C ASN A 81 2.58 -4.17 -7.91
N TYR A 82 1.55 -4.92 -8.32
CA TYR A 82 1.70 -6.22 -8.98
C TYR A 82 2.56 -6.17 -10.24
N PHE A 83 2.51 -5.08 -11.01
CA PHE A 83 3.34 -4.93 -12.19
C PHE A 83 4.83 -4.81 -11.82
N GLN A 84 5.14 -4.00 -10.80
CA GLN A 84 6.49 -3.92 -10.26
C GLN A 84 6.94 -5.24 -9.60
N ARG A 85 6.01 -6.03 -9.04
CA ARG A 85 6.33 -7.34 -8.47
C ARG A 85 6.89 -8.30 -9.53
N TYR A 86 6.19 -8.46 -10.66
CA TYR A 86 6.61 -9.42 -11.68
C TYR A 86 7.79 -8.94 -12.53
N VAL A 87 7.81 -7.67 -12.91
CA VAL A 87 8.85 -7.15 -13.83
C VAL A 87 10.09 -6.66 -13.06
N GLY A 88 9.91 -6.10 -11.86
CA GLY A 88 10.97 -5.50 -11.07
C GLY A 88 11.49 -6.40 -9.94
N HIS A 89 10.60 -6.94 -9.10
CA HIS A 89 11.02 -7.72 -7.93
C HIS A 89 11.60 -9.08 -8.28
N PHE A 90 11.02 -9.82 -9.23
CA PHE A 90 11.49 -11.19 -9.52
C PHE A 90 12.98 -11.23 -9.96
N PRO A 91 13.43 -10.39 -10.92
CA PRO A 91 14.85 -10.31 -11.26
C PRO A 91 15.72 -9.77 -10.11
N LYS A 92 15.22 -8.79 -9.34
CA LYS A 92 15.94 -8.23 -8.18
C LYS A 92 16.12 -9.25 -7.06
N ILE A 93 15.15 -10.11 -6.79
CA ILE A 93 15.23 -11.16 -5.77
C ILE A 93 16.29 -12.19 -6.17
N ILE A 94 16.29 -12.61 -7.44
CA ILE A 94 17.32 -13.52 -7.94
C ILE A 94 18.71 -12.87 -7.77
N TRP A 95 18.86 -11.63 -8.22
CA TRP A 95 20.11 -10.89 -8.06
C TRP A 95 20.50 -10.67 -6.59
N SER A 96 19.55 -10.39 -5.70
CA SER A 96 19.82 -10.19 -4.28
C SER A 96 20.31 -11.46 -3.61
N ILE A 97 19.79 -12.63 -3.98
CA ILE A 97 20.29 -13.92 -3.51
C ILE A 97 21.76 -14.11 -3.90
N PHE A 98 22.11 -13.87 -5.17
CA PHE A 98 23.51 -13.93 -5.62
C PHE A 98 24.40 -12.90 -4.92
N ALA A 99 23.97 -11.65 -4.84
CA ALA A 99 24.75 -10.58 -4.23
C ALA A 99 24.93 -10.77 -2.72
N ASN A 100 23.89 -11.24 -2.02
CA ASN A 100 23.97 -11.54 -0.60
C ASN A 100 24.92 -12.70 -0.34
N THR A 101 24.91 -13.74 -1.17
CA THR A 101 25.85 -14.87 -1.06
C THR A 101 27.30 -14.41 -1.12
N ILE A 102 27.63 -13.47 -2.01
CA ILE A 102 28.98 -12.88 -2.10
C ILE A 102 29.30 -11.96 -0.91
N LYS A 103 28.29 -11.27 -0.36
CA LYS A 103 28.45 -10.33 0.76
C LYS A 103 28.45 -11.00 2.14
N MET A 104 28.01 -12.25 2.27
CA MET A 104 27.96 -12.97 3.54
C MET A 104 29.25 -12.89 4.38
N PRO A 105 30.46 -13.07 3.80
CA PRO A 105 31.69 -12.95 4.58
C PRO A 105 31.88 -11.56 5.20
N PHE A 106 31.49 -10.49 4.48
CA PHE A 106 31.56 -9.13 5.00
C PHE A 106 30.53 -8.88 6.11
N HIS A 107 29.33 -9.44 5.99
CA HIS A 107 28.31 -9.36 7.03
C HIS A 107 28.79 -10.00 8.34
N ILE A 108 29.38 -11.20 8.27
CA ILE A 108 29.93 -11.91 9.43
C ILE A 108 31.01 -11.06 10.13
N VAL A 109 31.92 -10.45 9.37
CA VAL A 109 32.96 -9.57 9.94
C VAL A 109 32.35 -8.31 10.56
N SER A 110 31.30 -7.75 9.95
CA SER A 110 30.63 -6.57 10.50
C SER A 110 29.87 -6.87 11.79
N GLU A 111 29.21 -8.02 11.88
CA GLU A 111 28.51 -8.48 13.10
C GLU A 111 29.51 -8.73 14.23
N TYR A 112 30.62 -9.43 13.94
CA TYR A 112 31.68 -9.62 14.92
C TYR A 112 32.21 -8.28 15.48
N ARG A 113 32.43 -7.29 14.60
CA ARG A 113 32.85 -5.94 15.02
C ARG A 113 31.77 -5.20 15.79
N TYR A 114 30.50 -5.41 15.47
CA TYR A 114 29.37 -4.80 16.17
C TYR A 114 29.27 -5.30 17.62
N GLU A 115 29.49 -6.60 17.84
CA GLU A 115 29.44 -7.20 19.18
C GLU A 115 30.66 -6.83 20.04
N HIS A 116 31.85 -6.76 19.44
CA HIS A 116 33.11 -6.66 20.18
C HIS A 116 33.70 -5.23 20.24
N ASN A 117 33.11 -4.25 19.55
CA ASN A 117 33.58 -2.86 19.55
C ASN A 117 32.43 -1.87 19.81
N GLU A 118 32.40 -1.30 21.00
CA GLU A 118 31.35 -0.36 21.42
C GLU A 118 31.27 0.91 20.56
N ALA A 119 32.40 1.42 20.07
CA ALA A 119 32.43 2.60 19.22
C ALA A 119 31.84 2.31 17.84
N TYR A 120 32.09 1.10 17.31
CA TYR A 120 31.49 0.65 16.06
C TYR A 120 29.99 0.38 16.22
N ARG A 121 29.58 -0.25 17.33
CA ARG A 121 28.16 -0.47 17.68
C ARG A 121 27.36 0.82 17.67
N LYS A 122 27.79 1.82 18.46
CA LYS A 122 27.13 3.14 18.53
C LYS A 122 27.00 3.80 17.16
N LYS A 123 28.03 3.70 16.32
CA LYS A 123 28.00 4.26 14.96
C LYS A 123 26.94 3.60 14.09
N ILE A 124 26.80 2.27 14.15
CA ILE A 124 25.78 1.54 13.38
C ILE A 124 24.39 1.85 13.93
N ASP A 125 24.20 1.85 15.25
CA ASP A 125 22.93 2.19 15.89
C ASP A 125 22.45 3.59 15.50
N ASP A 126 23.36 4.59 15.50
CA ASP A 126 23.05 5.95 15.07
C ASP A 126 22.66 6.01 13.58
N LEU A 127 23.31 5.22 12.73
CA LEU A 127 22.99 5.16 11.30
C LEU A 127 21.59 4.56 11.08
N ASP A 128 21.27 3.48 11.79
CA ASP A 128 19.96 2.83 11.71
C ASP A 128 18.86 3.72 12.28
N ALA A 129 19.10 4.39 13.40
CA ALA A 129 18.18 5.35 13.99
C ALA A 129 17.88 6.51 13.01
N ARG A 130 18.90 7.06 12.34
CA ARG A 130 18.73 8.12 11.33
C ARG A 130 18.00 7.63 10.08
N GLN A 131 18.15 6.35 9.70
CA GLN A 131 17.41 5.79 8.57
C GLN A 131 15.93 5.59 8.94
N LYS A 132 15.66 5.03 10.11
CA LYS A 132 14.29 4.87 10.64
C LYS A 132 13.58 6.22 10.76
N ALA A 133 14.24 7.23 11.35
CA ALA A 133 13.68 8.57 11.49
C ALA A 133 13.31 9.19 10.13
N ARG A 134 14.20 9.07 9.12
CA ARG A 134 13.91 9.58 7.76
C ARG A 134 12.74 8.86 7.09
N GLU A 135 12.64 7.55 7.29
CA GLU A 135 11.54 6.77 6.73
C GLU A 135 10.22 7.08 7.43
N GLU A 136 10.23 7.27 8.75
CA GLU A 136 9.08 7.72 9.53
C GLU A 136 8.63 9.12 9.11
N GLU A 137 9.55 10.07 8.93
CA GLU A 137 9.25 11.40 8.40
C GLU A 137 8.59 11.34 7.02
N ARG A 138 9.13 10.51 6.13
CA ARG A 138 8.59 10.28 4.79
C ARG A 138 7.17 9.72 4.84
N ILE A 139 6.95 8.69 5.65
CA ILE A 139 5.63 8.06 5.82
C ILE A 139 4.64 9.05 6.46
N ASN A 140 5.07 9.81 7.47
CA ASN A 140 4.21 10.79 8.13
C ASN A 140 3.79 11.90 7.16
N LYS A 141 4.70 12.36 6.29
CA LYS A 141 4.39 13.31 5.22
C LYS A 141 3.35 12.75 4.23
N LEU A 142 3.51 11.50 3.81
CA LEU A 142 2.53 10.85 2.93
C LEU A 142 1.16 10.72 3.59
N LYS A 143 1.13 10.39 4.90
CA LYS A 143 -0.11 10.33 5.67
C LYS A 143 -0.79 11.69 5.81
N SER A 144 -0.02 12.76 6.03
CA SER A 144 -0.60 14.11 6.11
C SER A 144 -1.18 14.55 4.77
N GLU A 145 -0.47 14.31 3.67
CA GLU A 145 -0.95 14.62 2.32
C GLU A 145 -2.22 13.82 1.97
N LEU A 146 -2.27 12.53 2.33
CA LEU A 146 -3.47 11.71 2.14
C LEU A 146 -4.67 12.24 2.93
N ARG A 147 -4.46 12.68 4.17
CA ARG A 147 -5.52 13.30 4.99
C ARG A 147 -6.02 14.60 4.40
N GLU A 148 -5.12 15.45 3.92
CA GLU A 148 -5.48 16.71 3.23
C GLU A 148 -6.30 16.43 1.97
N PHE A 149 -5.91 15.42 1.18
CA PHE A 149 -6.66 14.99 0.01
C PHE A 149 -8.08 14.55 0.38
N ILE A 150 -8.25 13.74 1.42
CA ILE A 150 -9.57 13.29 1.88
C ILE A 150 -10.40 14.48 2.36
N ALA A 151 -9.80 15.42 3.09
CA ALA A 151 -10.49 16.63 3.53
C ALA A 151 -11.05 17.42 2.35
N GLN A 152 -10.25 17.62 1.30
CA GLN A 152 -10.67 18.32 0.07
C GLN A 152 -11.75 17.56 -0.70
N ASP A 153 -11.68 16.22 -0.78
CA ASP A 153 -12.74 15.42 -1.43
C ASP A 153 -14.07 15.54 -0.66
N LEU A 154 -14.03 15.52 0.67
CA LEU A 154 -15.22 15.69 1.51
C LEU A 154 -15.84 17.09 1.38
N GLU A 155 -15.02 18.14 1.27
CA GLU A 155 -15.51 19.49 1.01
C GLU A 155 -16.21 19.60 -0.35
N LYS A 156 -15.65 18.96 -1.38
CA LYS A 156 -16.27 18.89 -2.72
C LYS A 156 -17.58 18.11 -2.69
N GLU A 157 -17.66 17.01 -1.93
CA GLU A 157 -18.89 16.23 -1.73
C GLU A 157 -20.01 17.08 -1.12
N LYS A 158 -19.69 17.96 -0.15
CA LYS A 158 -20.67 18.88 0.47
C LYS A 158 -21.19 19.97 -0.47
N GLN A 159 -20.44 20.31 -1.52
CA GLN A 159 -20.81 21.35 -2.48
C GLN A 159 -21.63 20.82 -3.66
N LEU A 160 -21.72 19.50 -3.82
CA LEU A 160 -22.56 18.88 -4.83
C LEU A 160 -24.02 18.88 -4.36
N PRO A 161 -24.99 19.23 -5.24
CA PRO A 161 -26.41 19.13 -4.89
C PRO A 161 -26.80 17.66 -4.66
N PRO A 162 -27.81 17.41 -3.80
CA PRO A 162 -28.26 16.06 -3.43
C PRO A 162 -28.80 15.26 -4.63
#